data_AF-K1WWJ9-F1
#
_entry.id   AF-K1WWJ9-F1
#
_cell.length_a   1.000
_cell.length_b   1.000
_cell.length_c   1.000
_cell.angle_alpha   90.00
_cell.angle_beta   90.00
_cell.angle_gamma   90.00
#
_symmetry.space_group_name_H-M   'P 1'
#
loop_
_entity.id
_entity.type
_entity.pdbx_description
1 polymer ?
#
loop_
_entity_poly.entity_id
_entity_poly.type
_entity_poly.pdbx_seq_one_letter_code
_entity_poly.pdbx_strand_id
1 'polypeptide(L)'
;MFGSAVETLGKELGFGSSLNMRSMKAAYYPVWRLDAIAENGPEGKDGWLAVREGYVPGNPFAPLSYLSYAVPPLNDDLPTYDRKRDLNQIPGHDIVEVPFTVDPMRFVDKVRERIGRTEIGGVAIDANKWKEVMQLAAYPIYFPLYLAEFEVTSGEDKRSFTMVMDAHDEASNHCRISFPPPGEMREQSERLRRNYYVNPAPFLPTANLMLPVMSRPLTATPEQSMGKAFSEWMSPKAVGDAMPASPTYTVAHDDPSVNWSDPRIQRWTGAEREQNGEFMEKAVDVASTLHAMRAMRDMADGAEGTATVFRPTGTSQMPLSEYQDELAGEAKKLTRELENTKPDWLRDYEREKREAPGELEDAMAKKE
;
A
#
# COMPACT_ATOMS: atom_id res chain seq x y z
N MET A 1 26.30 4.89 15.96
CA MET A 1 25.10 5.55 15.42
C MET A 1 23.80 5.07 16.09
N PHE A 2 23.68 3.82 16.54
CA PHE A 2 22.46 3.31 17.22
C PHE A 2 22.62 2.95 18.72
N GLY A 3 23.76 3.24 19.36
CA GLY A 3 24.12 2.73 20.69
C GLY A 3 23.08 3.03 21.79
N SER A 4 22.57 4.27 21.86
CA SER A 4 21.56 4.63 22.87
C SER A 4 20.20 3.98 22.61
N ALA A 5 19.81 3.79 21.35
CA ALA A 5 18.58 3.12 20.97
C ALA A 5 18.63 1.62 21.29
N VAL A 6 19.77 0.97 21.01
CA VAL A 6 20.03 -0.43 21.35
C VAL A 6 20.08 -0.66 22.86
N GLU A 7 20.67 0.25 23.65
CA GLU A 7 20.64 0.20 25.12
C GLU A 7 19.25 0.42 25.70
N THR A 8 18.46 1.30 25.10
CA THR A 8 17.06 1.55 25.49
C THR A 8 16.20 0.31 25.19
N LEU A 9 16.39 -0.30 24.02
CA LEU A 9 15.78 -1.58 23.64
C LEU A 9 16.19 -2.73 24.56
N GLY A 10 17.48 -2.84 24.88
CA GLY A 10 17.98 -3.82 25.84
C GLY A 10 17.30 -3.67 27.21
N LYS A 11 17.02 -2.44 27.64
CA LYS A 11 16.23 -2.15 28.85
C LYS A 11 14.74 -2.45 28.68
N GLU A 12 14.11 -2.05 27.58
CA GLU A 12 12.69 -2.26 27.29
C GLU A 12 12.31 -3.74 27.12
N LEU A 13 13.23 -4.55 26.58
CA LEU A 13 13.06 -5.99 26.40
C LEU A 13 13.52 -6.81 27.62
N GLY A 14 13.96 -6.15 28.70
CA GLY A 14 14.38 -6.82 29.94
C GLY A 14 15.77 -7.47 29.89
N PHE A 15 16.54 -7.24 28.83
CA PHE A 15 17.87 -7.84 28.63
C PHE A 15 19.04 -7.03 29.22
N GLY A 16 18.81 -5.80 29.67
CA GLY A 16 19.84 -4.95 30.29
C GLY A 16 21.08 -4.75 29.41
N SER A 17 22.28 -4.81 29.99
CA SER A 17 23.58 -4.68 29.30
C SER A 17 24.13 -6.00 28.73
N SER A 18 23.34 -7.08 28.72
CA SER A 18 23.77 -8.42 28.26
C SER A 18 23.66 -8.63 26.74
N LEU A 19 23.39 -7.56 25.99
CA LEU A 19 23.16 -7.57 24.55
C LEU A 19 24.48 -7.36 23.80
N ASN A 20 25.01 -8.41 23.15
CA ASN A 20 26.23 -8.32 22.35
C ASN A 20 25.90 -8.39 20.86
N MET A 21 26.33 -7.38 20.09
CA MET A 21 26.23 -7.39 18.64
C MET A 21 27.31 -8.31 18.06
N ARG A 22 26.92 -9.37 17.34
CA ARG A 22 27.83 -10.31 16.69
C ARG A 22 28.30 -9.83 15.33
N SER A 23 27.34 -9.42 14.51
CA SER A 23 27.60 -9.03 13.12
C SER A 23 26.60 -7.99 12.67
N MET A 24 27.02 -7.16 11.72
CA MET A 24 26.17 -6.16 11.07
C MET A 24 26.45 -6.17 9.57
N LYS A 25 25.39 -6.21 8.77
CA LYS A 25 25.44 -6.08 7.30
C LYS A 25 24.54 -4.96 6.85
N ALA A 26 24.97 -4.23 5.83
CA ALA A 26 24.16 -3.23 5.15
C ALA A 26 23.57 -3.83 3.87
N ALA A 27 22.33 -3.49 3.55
CA ALA A 27 21.67 -3.94 2.34
C ALA A 27 20.76 -2.86 1.76
N TYR A 28 20.68 -2.81 0.43
CA TYR A 28 19.62 -2.10 -0.27
C TYR A 28 18.48 -3.08 -0.56
N TYR A 29 17.33 -2.83 0.05
CA TYR A 29 16.16 -3.67 -0.08
C TYR A 29 15.15 -3.07 -1.07
N PRO A 30 14.68 -3.84 -2.07
CA PRO A 30 13.78 -3.35 -3.11
C PRO A 30 12.36 -3.22 -2.56
N VAL A 31 11.74 -2.08 -2.83
CA VAL A 31 10.38 -1.73 -2.42
C VAL A 31 9.63 -1.12 -3.60
N TRP A 32 8.36 -1.48 -3.72
CA TRP A 32 7.41 -0.79 -4.59
C TRP A 32 6.54 0.13 -3.75
N ARG A 33 6.45 1.40 -4.15
CA ARG A 33 5.37 2.29 -3.73
C ARG A 33 4.30 2.29 -4.81
N LEU A 34 3.05 2.08 -4.42
CA LEU A 34 1.92 1.99 -5.35
C LEU A 34 0.92 3.10 -5.09
N ASP A 35 0.59 3.82 -6.15
CA ASP A 35 -0.59 4.66 -6.22
C ASP A 35 -1.62 3.94 -7.10
N ALA A 36 -2.79 3.67 -6.55
CA ALA A 36 -3.80 2.85 -7.22
C ALA A 36 -5.20 3.40 -6.97
N ILE A 37 -5.96 3.54 -8.04
CA ILE A 37 -7.38 3.88 -8.00
C ILE A 37 -8.16 2.83 -8.77
N ALA A 38 -9.17 2.28 -8.12
CA ALA A 38 -10.11 1.36 -8.74
C ALA A 38 -11.54 1.79 -8.45
N GLU A 39 -12.34 1.83 -9.50
CA GLU A 39 -13.79 2.00 -9.40
C GLU A 39 -14.45 0.64 -9.58
N ASN A 40 -15.02 0.10 -8.51
CA ASN A 40 -16.07 -0.91 -8.61
C ASN A 40 -16.72 -1.18 -7.26
N GLY A 41 -17.99 -1.55 -7.31
CA GLY A 41 -18.65 -2.15 -6.15
C GLY A 41 -19.42 -3.42 -6.47
N PRO A 42 -20.19 -3.89 -5.49
CA PRO A 42 -21.03 -5.08 -5.60
C PRO A 42 -22.13 -4.86 -6.63
N GLU A 43 -22.77 -5.94 -7.09
CA GLU A 43 -23.90 -5.92 -8.04
C GLU A 43 -24.78 -4.66 -7.99
N GLY A 44 -24.63 -3.81 -9.01
CA GLY A 44 -25.47 -2.62 -9.20
C GLY A 44 -25.14 -1.41 -8.31
N LYS A 45 -24.05 -1.41 -7.56
CA LYS A 45 -23.63 -0.28 -6.72
C LYS A 45 -22.13 -0.02 -6.87
N ASP A 46 -21.72 1.15 -7.36
CA ASP A 46 -20.28 1.42 -7.49
C ASP A 46 -19.67 1.80 -6.13
N GLY A 47 -18.64 1.06 -5.76
CA GLY A 47 -17.71 1.36 -4.68
C GLY A 47 -16.41 1.89 -5.28
N TRP A 48 -15.60 2.49 -4.43
CA TRP A 48 -14.39 3.18 -4.86
C TRP A 48 -13.25 2.89 -3.91
N LEU A 49 -12.09 2.54 -4.47
CA LEU A 49 -10.86 2.30 -3.72
C LEU A 49 -9.78 3.24 -4.25
N ALA A 50 -9.20 4.04 -3.36
CA ALA A 50 -7.98 4.79 -3.63
C ALA A 50 -6.91 4.41 -2.60
N VAL A 51 -5.72 4.07 -3.09
CA VAL A 51 -4.54 3.77 -2.28
C VAL A 51 -3.43 4.70 -2.73
N ARG A 52 -2.84 5.43 -1.77
CA ARG A 52 -1.68 6.29 -1.99
C ARG A 52 -0.48 5.73 -1.23
N GLU A 53 0.66 5.68 -1.90
CA GLU A 53 1.93 5.21 -1.33
C GLU A 53 1.86 3.82 -0.67
N GLY A 54 1.01 2.94 -1.21
CA GLY A 54 0.90 1.56 -0.80
C GLY A 54 2.26 0.87 -0.85
N TYR A 55 2.63 0.17 0.22
CA TYR A 55 3.90 -0.52 0.33
C TYR A 55 3.77 -1.96 -0.16
N VAL A 56 4.62 -2.35 -1.11
CA VAL A 56 4.76 -3.74 -1.55
C VAL A 56 6.26 -4.12 -1.55
N PRO A 57 6.66 -5.21 -0.87
CA PRO A 57 8.03 -5.71 -0.94
C PRO A 57 8.40 -6.11 -2.38
N GLY A 58 9.54 -5.62 -2.88
CA GLY A 58 10.04 -5.96 -4.21
C GLY A 58 10.72 -7.34 -4.29
N ASN A 59 10.84 -8.04 -3.16
CA ASN A 59 11.47 -9.35 -3.06
C ASN A 59 10.72 -10.24 -2.03
N PRO A 60 10.63 -11.56 -2.24
CA PRO A 60 9.93 -12.48 -1.35
C PRO A 60 10.76 -13.00 -0.17
N PHE A 61 11.96 -12.49 0.08
CA PHE A 61 12.82 -12.98 1.16
C PHE A 61 12.20 -12.75 2.54
N ALA A 62 11.64 -13.83 3.08
CA ALA A 62 11.32 -13.92 4.49
C ALA A 62 12.63 -13.84 5.30
N PRO A 63 12.67 -13.05 6.40
CA PRO A 63 11.54 -12.38 7.03
C PRO A 63 11.33 -10.91 6.61
N LEU A 64 12.19 -10.35 5.75
CA LEU A 64 12.14 -8.94 5.31
C LEU A 64 10.88 -8.61 4.50
N SER A 65 10.35 -9.58 3.75
CA SER A 65 9.11 -9.42 2.99
C SER A 65 7.87 -9.23 3.86
N TYR A 66 7.93 -9.58 5.15
CA TYR A 66 6.83 -9.38 6.11
C TYR A 66 6.82 -7.99 6.75
N LEU A 67 7.85 -7.18 6.47
CA LEU A 67 8.01 -5.85 7.01
C LEU A 67 7.66 -4.81 5.95
N SER A 68 6.87 -3.82 6.37
CA SER A 68 6.81 -2.54 5.69
C SER A 68 7.85 -1.61 6.30
N TYR A 69 8.62 -0.95 5.44
CA TYR A 69 9.63 0.03 5.82
C TYR A 69 9.13 1.45 5.52
N ALA A 70 9.47 2.38 6.41
CA ALA A 70 9.03 3.78 6.44
C ALA A 70 7.52 4.02 6.68
N VAL A 71 7.24 4.99 7.56
CA VAL A 71 5.95 5.68 7.62
C VAL A 71 6.09 7.03 6.92
N PRO A 72 5.17 7.39 6.01
CA PRO A 72 5.17 8.66 5.28
C PRO A 72 5.35 9.91 6.17
N PRO A 73 5.78 11.03 5.57
CA PRO A 73 6.08 11.20 4.14
C PRO A 73 7.55 10.87 3.79
N LEU A 74 7.76 10.20 2.66
CA LEU A 74 9.06 10.20 2.01
C LEU A 74 9.28 11.55 1.34
N ASN A 75 10.55 11.94 1.19
CA ASN A 75 10.90 13.13 0.41
C ASN A 75 10.39 12.99 -1.03
N ASP A 76 9.93 14.10 -1.60
CA ASP A 76 9.35 14.13 -2.94
C ASP A 76 10.39 13.74 -4.01
N ASP A 77 11.63 14.20 -3.82
CA ASP A 77 12.76 13.81 -4.64
C ASP A 77 13.70 12.91 -3.84
N LEU A 78 13.82 11.66 -4.31
CA LEU A 78 14.81 10.71 -3.80
C LEU A 78 16.05 10.71 -4.70
N PRO A 79 17.26 10.52 -4.13
CA PRO A 79 18.47 10.42 -4.93
C PRO A 79 18.38 9.23 -5.88
N THR A 80 18.80 9.45 -7.13
CA THR A 80 18.91 8.35 -8.09
C THR A 80 19.94 7.33 -7.61
N TYR A 81 19.51 6.07 -7.54
CA TYR A 81 20.37 4.95 -7.19
C TYR A 81 21.46 4.77 -8.24
N ASP A 82 22.71 4.80 -7.81
CA ASP A 82 23.90 4.49 -8.60
C ASP A 82 24.66 3.36 -7.92
N ARG A 83 24.59 2.17 -8.51
CA ARG A 83 25.27 0.96 -8.03
C ARG A 83 26.76 1.16 -7.72
N LYS A 84 27.48 1.98 -8.50
CA LYS A 84 28.93 2.19 -8.30
C LYS A 84 29.22 3.06 -7.09
N ARG A 85 28.40 4.09 -6.88
CA ARG A 85 28.55 5.03 -5.77
C ARG A 85 27.97 4.42 -4.49
N ASP A 86 26.77 3.89 -4.58
CA ASP A 86 25.92 3.57 -3.45
C ASP A 86 26.36 2.29 -2.74
N LEU A 87 26.90 1.30 -3.47
CA LEU A 87 27.45 0.09 -2.84
C LEU A 87 28.80 0.30 -2.13
N ASN A 88 29.46 1.45 -2.35
CA ASN A 88 30.77 1.76 -1.79
C ASN A 88 30.72 2.91 -0.75
N GLN A 89 29.51 3.31 -0.31
CA GLN A 89 29.34 4.46 0.58
C GLN A 89 29.93 4.27 1.98
N ILE A 90 30.03 3.03 2.44
CA ILE A 90 30.49 2.72 3.81
C ILE A 90 31.85 2.01 3.72
N PRO A 91 32.96 2.70 4.03
CA PRO A 91 34.28 2.09 4.02
C PRO A 91 34.32 0.86 4.95
N GLY A 92 34.75 -0.29 4.42
CA GLY A 92 34.90 -1.54 5.18
C GLY A 92 33.63 -2.38 5.34
N HIS A 93 32.51 -1.99 4.74
CA HIS A 93 31.29 -2.78 4.70
C HIS A 93 30.83 -3.01 3.25
N ASP A 94 30.73 -4.28 2.84
CA ASP A 94 30.11 -4.64 1.56
C ASP A 94 28.59 -4.46 1.68
N ILE A 95 28.05 -3.45 1.00
CA ILE A 95 26.60 -3.24 0.92
C ILE A 95 26.04 -4.25 -0.09
N VAL A 96 25.04 -5.02 0.33
CA VAL A 96 24.41 -6.04 -0.53
C VAL A 96 23.19 -5.44 -1.25
N GLU A 97 23.20 -5.48 -2.58
CA GLU A 97 22.03 -5.15 -3.40
C GLU A 97 21.10 -6.36 -3.50
N VAL A 98 19.86 -6.24 -3.00
CA VAL A 98 18.83 -7.29 -3.17
C VAL A 98 18.03 -6.99 -4.44
N PRO A 99 17.93 -7.91 -5.40
CA PRO A 99 17.25 -7.64 -6.66
C PRO A 99 15.73 -7.61 -6.50
N PHE A 100 15.08 -6.78 -7.32
CA PHE A 100 13.63 -6.86 -7.56
C PHE A 100 13.30 -8.19 -8.24
N THR A 101 12.39 -8.94 -7.65
CA THR A 101 11.91 -10.25 -8.14
C THR A 101 10.38 -10.37 -8.09
N VAL A 102 9.71 -9.41 -7.46
CA VAL A 102 8.25 -9.33 -7.40
C VAL A 102 7.80 -8.28 -8.40
N ASP A 103 7.03 -8.69 -9.40
CA ASP A 103 6.38 -7.77 -10.33
C ASP A 103 5.16 -7.10 -9.66
N PRO A 104 5.08 -5.76 -9.64
CA PRO A 104 4.03 -5.04 -8.93
C PRO A 104 2.64 -5.25 -9.57
N MET A 105 2.57 -5.47 -10.87
CA MET A 105 1.30 -5.66 -11.58
C MET A 105 0.71 -7.04 -11.28
N ARG A 106 1.55 -8.08 -11.33
CA ARG A 106 1.15 -9.44 -10.91
C ARG A 106 0.76 -9.48 -9.43
N PHE A 107 1.44 -8.72 -8.58
CA PHE A 107 1.05 -8.60 -7.18
C PHE A 107 -0.37 -8.03 -7.05
N VAL A 108 -0.69 -6.96 -7.76
CA VAL A 108 -2.04 -6.37 -7.78
C VAL A 108 -3.08 -7.37 -8.28
N ASP A 109 -2.78 -8.17 -9.30
CA ASP A 109 -3.70 -9.21 -9.78
C ASP A 109 -4.01 -10.26 -8.69
N LYS A 110 -2.99 -10.73 -7.96
CA LYS A 110 -3.19 -11.63 -6.80
C LYS A 110 -4.00 -10.96 -5.68
N VAL A 111 -3.78 -9.67 -5.41
CA VAL A 111 -4.58 -8.91 -4.44
C VAL A 111 -6.04 -8.89 -4.86
N ARG A 112 -6.32 -8.61 -6.14
CA ARG A 112 -7.69 -8.60 -6.68
C ARG A 112 -8.35 -9.96 -6.52
N GLU A 113 -7.68 -11.05 -6.89
CA GLU A 113 -8.20 -12.42 -6.69
C GLU A 113 -8.57 -12.73 -5.23
N ARG A 114 -7.83 -12.16 -4.27
CA ARG A 114 -8.08 -12.34 -2.82
C ARG A 114 -9.20 -11.45 -2.30
N ILE A 115 -9.20 -10.16 -2.65
CA ILE A 115 -10.25 -9.21 -2.26
C ILE A 115 -11.59 -9.67 -2.84
N GLY A 116 -11.60 -10.20 -4.06
CA GLY A 116 -12.78 -10.77 -4.72
C GLY A 116 -13.47 -11.94 -4.01
N ARG A 117 -12.91 -12.41 -2.90
CA ARG A 117 -13.44 -13.50 -2.06
C ARG A 117 -13.82 -13.03 -0.66
N THR A 118 -13.71 -11.72 -0.39
CA THR A 118 -13.88 -11.14 0.95
C THR A 118 -15.21 -10.39 1.05
N GLU A 119 -15.88 -10.52 2.18
CA GLU A 119 -17.06 -9.75 2.54
C GLU A 119 -16.64 -8.63 3.52
N ILE A 120 -16.92 -7.37 3.17
CA ILE A 120 -16.66 -6.22 4.05
C ILE A 120 -18.00 -5.61 4.44
N GLY A 121 -18.37 -5.68 5.72
CA GLY A 121 -19.57 -5.00 6.23
C GLY A 121 -20.91 -5.54 5.71
N GLY A 122 -21.00 -6.82 5.33
CA GLY A 122 -22.22 -7.39 4.73
C GLY A 122 -22.23 -7.38 3.20
N VAL A 123 -21.15 -6.88 2.60
CA VAL A 123 -21.05 -6.61 1.17
C VAL A 123 -19.97 -7.51 0.56
N ALA A 124 -20.38 -8.39 -0.36
CA ALA A 124 -19.46 -9.22 -1.12
C ALA A 124 -18.78 -8.38 -2.20
N ILE A 125 -17.45 -8.37 -2.22
CA ILE A 125 -16.66 -7.72 -3.27
C ILE A 125 -16.36 -8.76 -4.34
N ASP A 126 -16.80 -8.54 -5.58
CA ASP A 126 -16.49 -9.40 -6.72
C ASP A 126 -15.38 -8.75 -7.56
N ALA A 127 -14.19 -9.35 -7.58
CA ALA A 127 -13.03 -8.83 -8.31
C ALA A 127 -13.18 -8.86 -9.84
N ASN A 128 -13.97 -9.78 -10.39
CA ASN A 128 -14.18 -9.89 -11.83
C ASN A 128 -15.03 -8.73 -12.38
N LYS A 129 -15.77 -8.07 -11.50
CA LYS A 129 -16.57 -6.89 -11.84
C LYS A 129 -15.78 -5.60 -11.72
N TRP A 130 -14.52 -5.65 -11.25
CA TRP A 130 -13.67 -4.46 -11.13
C TRP A 130 -13.37 -3.91 -12.51
N LYS A 131 -14.19 -2.96 -12.96
CA LYS A 131 -13.89 -2.17 -14.13
C LYS A 131 -12.66 -1.34 -13.82
N GLU A 132 -11.75 -1.38 -14.79
CA GLU A 132 -10.60 -0.49 -14.99
C GLU A 132 -10.03 0.20 -13.74
N VAL A 133 -8.81 -0.23 -13.36
CA VAL A 133 -7.96 0.55 -12.47
C VAL A 133 -7.67 1.87 -13.18
N MET A 134 -8.34 2.96 -12.77
CA MET A 134 -8.26 4.26 -13.43
C MET A 134 -6.82 4.80 -13.42
N GLN A 135 -6.02 4.41 -12.44
CA GLN A 135 -4.59 4.66 -12.41
C GLN A 135 -3.90 3.61 -11.54
N LEU A 136 -2.81 3.04 -12.04
CA LEU A 136 -1.88 2.24 -11.26
C LEU A 136 -0.47 2.71 -11.60
N ALA A 137 0.17 3.42 -10.68
CA ALA A 137 1.56 3.81 -10.79
C ALA A 137 2.38 3.05 -9.75
N ALA A 138 3.45 2.38 -10.20
CA ALA A 138 4.37 1.65 -9.35
C ALA A 138 5.75 2.30 -9.39
N TYR A 139 6.26 2.72 -8.23
CA TYR A 139 7.56 3.37 -8.11
C TYR A 139 8.57 2.42 -7.46
N PRO A 140 9.66 2.05 -8.15
CA PRO A 140 10.74 1.25 -7.59
C PRO A 140 11.64 2.11 -6.71
N ILE A 141 11.84 1.68 -5.46
CA ILE A 141 12.70 2.37 -4.49
C ILE A 141 13.62 1.35 -3.81
N TYR A 142 14.89 1.69 -3.68
CA TYR A 142 15.82 0.95 -2.81
C TYR A 142 15.85 1.59 -1.43
N PHE A 143 15.46 0.82 -0.42
CA PHE A 143 15.55 1.24 0.98
C PHE A 143 16.88 0.76 1.60
N PRO A 144 17.69 1.67 2.17
CA PRO A 144 18.87 1.29 2.94
C PRO A 144 18.45 0.67 4.27
N LEU A 145 18.91 -0.56 4.53
CA LEU A 145 18.67 -1.30 5.76
C LEU A 145 19.99 -1.78 6.36
N TYR A 146 20.04 -1.82 7.69
CA TYR A 146 21.04 -2.56 8.45
C TYR A 146 20.42 -3.80 9.09
N LEU A 147 21.08 -4.93 8.89
CA LEU A 147 20.75 -6.20 9.52
C LEU A 147 21.82 -6.51 10.55
N ALA A 148 21.44 -6.50 11.81
CA ALA A 148 22.35 -6.77 12.92
C ALA A 148 21.91 -8.04 13.66
N GLU A 149 22.85 -8.95 13.88
CA GLU A 149 22.63 -10.14 14.70
C GLU A 149 23.11 -9.87 16.13
N PHE A 150 22.22 -10.07 17.10
CA PHE A 150 22.52 -9.91 18.52
C PHE A 150 22.45 -11.25 19.22
N GLU A 151 23.37 -11.47 20.15
CA GLU A 151 23.35 -12.59 21.10
C GLU A 151 22.95 -12.05 22.48
N VAL A 152 21.94 -12.68 23.07
CA VAL A 152 21.53 -12.47 24.46
C VAL A 152 21.86 -13.72 25.25
N THR A 153 22.53 -13.52 26.38
CA THR A 153 22.79 -14.58 27.36
C THR A 153 21.81 -14.41 28.51
N SER A 154 20.92 -15.38 28.71
CA SER A 154 20.00 -15.44 29.86
C SER A 154 20.29 -16.72 30.63
N GLY A 155 21.04 -16.62 31.72
CA GLY A 155 21.53 -17.80 32.45
C GLY A 155 22.53 -18.62 31.63
N GLU A 156 22.28 -19.92 31.45
CA GLU A 156 23.09 -20.82 30.61
C GLU A 156 22.66 -20.81 29.13
N ASP A 157 21.50 -20.23 28.81
CA ASP A 157 20.96 -20.20 27.46
C ASP A 157 21.48 -18.99 26.67
N LYS A 158 22.00 -19.27 25.48
CA LYS A 158 22.38 -18.27 24.47
C LYS A 158 21.34 -18.26 23.37
N ARG A 159 20.71 -17.11 23.14
CA ARG A 159 19.77 -16.91 22.04
C ARG A 159 20.31 -15.83 21.12
N SER A 160 20.29 -16.08 19.82
CA SER A 160 20.54 -15.04 18.82
C SER A 160 19.25 -14.60 18.17
N PHE A 161 19.17 -13.32 17.81
CA PHE A 161 18.08 -12.79 17.01
C PHE A 161 18.59 -11.68 16.08
N THR A 162 17.90 -11.52 14.96
CA THR A 162 18.21 -10.49 13.96
C THR A 162 17.34 -9.28 14.15
N MET A 163 17.97 -8.11 14.27
CA MET A 163 17.33 -6.80 14.25
C MET A 163 17.46 -6.21 12.86
N VAL A 164 16.34 -5.66 12.36
CA VAL A 164 16.27 -4.93 11.11
C VAL A 164 16.12 -3.46 11.45
N MET A 165 17.07 -2.64 11.00
CA MET A 165 17.08 -1.21 11.24
C MET A 165 16.96 -0.52 9.89
N ASP A 166 15.94 0.31 9.70
CA ASP A 166 15.90 1.15 8.52
C ASP A 166 16.91 2.31 8.68
N ALA A 167 17.39 2.83 7.56
CA ALA A 167 18.40 3.89 7.53
C ALA A 167 18.08 4.90 6.43
N HIS A 168 16.79 5.19 6.26
CA HIS A 168 16.26 6.00 5.17
C HIS A 168 16.38 7.51 5.43
N ASP A 169 16.68 7.92 6.66
CA ASP A 169 16.80 9.31 7.08
C ASP A 169 18.10 9.51 7.89
N GLU A 170 18.67 10.71 7.81
CA GLU A 170 19.81 11.13 8.63
C GLU A 170 19.40 11.29 10.11
N ALA A 171 18.14 11.63 10.37
CA ALA A 171 17.58 11.76 11.69
C ALA A 171 17.28 10.37 12.30
N SER A 172 18.11 9.93 13.24
CA SER A 172 18.02 8.57 13.82
C SER A 172 16.70 8.25 14.53
N ASN A 173 15.90 9.26 14.88
CA ASN A 173 14.56 9.13 15.47
C ASN A 173 13.46 8.86 14.42
N HIS A 174 13.74 9.10 13.13
CA HIS A 174 12.86 8.70 12.03
C HIS A 174 13.09 7.24 11.64
N CYS A 175 14.25 6.68 12.02
CA CYS A 175 14.57 5.29 11.81
C CYS A 175 13.88 4.37 12.83
N ARG A 176 13.22 3.33 12.32
CA ARG A 176 12.60 2.24 13.07
C ARG A 176 13.52 1.05 13.20
N ILE A 177 13.41 0.43 14.36
CA ILE A 177 14.06 -0.83 14.68
C ILE A 177 12.98 -1.89 14.80
N SER A 178 13.00 -2.86 13.90
CA SER A 178 12.12 -4.01 13.89
C SER A 178 12.89 -5.23 14.39
N PHE A 179 12.34 -5.93 15.38
CA PHE A 179 12.93 -7.15 15.92
C PHE A 179 11.83 -8.18 16.21
N PRO A 180 12.15 -9.48 16.12
CA PRO A 180 11.20 -10.52 16.45
C PRO A 180 10.85 -10.45 17.94
N PRO A 181 9.57 -10.48 18.32
CA PRO A 181 9.17 -10.44 19.72
C PRO A 181 9.75 -11.66 20.47
N PRO A 182 10.35 -11.48 21.66
CA PRO A 182 10.74 -12.60 22.51
C PRO A 182 9.57 -13.56 22.77
N GLY A 183 9.84 -14.86 22.90
CA GLY A 183 8.79 -15.89 23.07
C GLY A 183 7.80 -15.56 24.20
N GLU A 184 8.31 -15.06 25.34
CA GLU A 184 7.52 -14.64 26.50
C GLU A 184 6.57 -13.46 26.18
N MET A 185 6.98 -12.52 25.32
CA MET A 185 6.14 -11.40 24.87
C MET A 185 5.09 -11.84 23.85
N ARG A 186 5.38 -12.85 23.01
CA ARG A 186 4.40 -13.44 22.09
C ARG A 186 3.26 -14.09 22.86
N GLU A 187 3.53 -14.69 24.00
CA GLU A 187 2.48 -15.33 24.79
C GLU A 187 1.54 -14.32 25.47
N GLN A 188 2.01 -13.12 25.79
CA GLN A 188 1.26 -12.13 26.57
C GLN A 188 0.42 -11.15 25.72
N SER A 189 0.69 -11.02 24.42
CA SER A 189 0.00 -10.06 23.56
C SER A 189 -0.52 -10.68 22.27
N GLU A 190 -1.85 -10.64 22.07
CA GLU A 190 -2.45 -11.03 20.77
C GLU A 190 -1.83 -10.27 19.60
N ARG A 191 -1.44 -9.00 19.78
CA ARG A 191 -0.79 -8.20 18.73
C ARG A 191 0.56 -8.80 18.33
N LEU A 192 1.34 -9.26 19.31
CA LEU A 192 2.66 -9.88 19.09
C LEU A 192 2.59 -11.35 18.66
N ARG A 193 1.44 -12.01 18.85
CA ARG A 193 1.15 -13.31 18.21
C ARG A 193 0.88 -13.15 16.71
N ARG A 194 0.28 -12.03 16.31
CA ARG A 194 -0.10 -11.76 14.91
C ARG A 194 1.06 -11.26 14.06
N ASN A 195 1.94 -10.44 14.63
CA ASN A 195 3.06 -9.86 13.89
C ASN A 195 4.38 -10.58 14.18
N TYR A 196 5.14 -10.91 13.13
CA TYR A 196 6.51 -11.46 13.25
C TYR A 196 7.51 -10.48 13.86
N TYR A 197 7.17 -9.18 13.85
CA TYR A 197 8.02 -8.11 14.31
C TYR A 197 7.26 -7.14 15.20
N VAL A 198 7.99 -6.53 16.12
CA VAL A 198 7.52 -5.38 16.88
C VAL A 198 7.61 -4.12 16.00
N ASN A 199 6.56 -3.28 16.04
CA ASN A 199 6.47 -1.98 15.38
C ASN A 199 6.61 -1.95 13.82
N PRO A 200 5.91 -2.83 13.07
CA PRO A 200 5.91 -2.72 11.61
C PRO A 200 5.22 -1.43 11.16
N ALA A 201 5.69 -0.83 10.06
CA ALA A 201 4.93 0.23 9.39
C ALA A 201 3.62 -0.35 8.79
N PRO A 202 2.55 0.45 8.63
CA PRO A 202 1.37 0.04 7.89
C PRO A 202 1.74 -0.16 6.41
N PHE A 203 1.27 -1.26 5.82
CA PHE A 203 1.42 -1.52 4.39
C PHE A 203 0.59 -0.57 3.52
N LEU A 204 -0.56 -0.12 4.01
CA LEU A 204 -1.44 0.82 3.33
C LEU A 204 -1.57 2.07 4.22
N PRO A 205 -0.59 2.99 4.18
CA PRO A 205 -0.59 4.16 5.05
C PRO A 205 -1.73 5.12 4.74
N THR A 206 -2.13 5.21 3.47
CA THR A 206 -3.22 6.05 3.01
C THR A 206 -4.10 5.24 2.07
N ALA A 207 -5.28 4.85 2.56
CA ALA A 207 -6.26 4.16 1.75
C ALA A 207 -7.66 4.69 2.08
N ASN A 208 -8.44 4.98 1.03
CA ASN A 208 -9.82 5.41 1.10
C ASN A 208 -10.69 4.34 0.44
N LEU A 209 -11.71 3.85 1.15
CA LEU A 209 -12.62 2.84 0.65
C LEU A 209 -14.06 3.33 0.80
N MET A 210 -14.64 3.78 -0.30
CA MET A 210 -16.03 4.18 -0.37
C MET A 210 -16.88 2.97 -0.73
N LEU A 211 -17.59 2.43 0.26
CA LEU A 211 -18.58 1.38 0.04
C LEU A 211 -19.96 1.99 -0.20
N PRO A 212 -20.82 1.36 -1.01
CA PRO A 212 -22.20 1.81 -1.17
C PRO A 212 -22.96 1.83 0.17
N VAL A 213 -24.09 2.55 0.22
CA VAL A 213 -24.94 2.63 1.43
C VAL A 213 -25.26 1.23 1.93
N MET A 214 -24.75 0.93 3.13
CA MET A 214 -24.83 -0.41 3.72
C MET A 214 -26.06 -0.53 4.62
N SER A 215 -26.69 -1.71 4.58
CA SER A 215 -27.87 -2.04 5.37
C SER A 215 -27.55 -2.37 6.84
N ARG A 216 -26.27 -2.38 7.24
CA ARG A 216 -25.83 -2.75 8.59
C ARG A 216 -24.83 -1.74 9.14
N PRO A 217 -24.91 -1.42 10.44
CA PRO A 217 -23.90 -0.61 11.10
C PRO A 217 -22.57 -1.34 11.12
N LEU A 218 -21.51 -0.62 10.74
CA LEU A 218 -20.15 -1.11 10.78
C LEU A 218 -19.58 -1.06 12.20
N THR A 219 -18.85 -2.11 12.59
CA THR A 219 -18.10 -2.14 13.86
C THR A 219 -16.73 -1.44 13.78
N ALA A 220 -16.25 -1.18 12.56
CA ALA A 220 -15.02 -0.46 12.25
C ALA A 220 -15.15 0.19 10.86
N THR A 221 -14.41 1.25 10.56
CA THR A 221 -14.52 1.89 9.24
C THR A 221 -14.08 0.90 8.12
N PRO A 222 -14.58 1.04 6.88
CA PRO A 222 -14.17 0.20 5.76
C PRO A 222 -12.65 0.18 5.57
N GLU A 223 -11.99 1.33 5.74
CA GLU A 223 -10.55 1.51 5.58
C GLU A 223 -9.78 0.73 6.64
N GLN A 224 -10.20 0.79 7.90
CA GLN A 224 -9.60 0.03 8.99
C GLN A 224 -9.74 -1.48 8.75
N SER A 225 -10.90 -1.91 8.25
CA SER A 225 -11.18 -3.32 7.96
C SER A 225 -10.31 -3.83 6.82
N MET A 226 -10.20 -3.06 5.73
CA MET A 226 -9.36 -3.38 4.58
C MET A 226 -7.87 -3.36 4.92
N GLY A 227 -7.39 -2.32 5.61
CA GLY A 227 -5.99 -2.21 6.03
C GLY A 227 -5.57 -3.35 6.94
N LYS A 228 -6.47 -3.77 7.85
CA LYS A 228 -6.25 -4.96 8.70
C LYS A 228 -6.21 -6.24 7.88
N ALA A 229 -7.16 -6.46 6.97
CA ALA A 229 -7.21 -7.66 6.14
C ALA A 229 -5.96 -7.77 5.24
N PHE A 230 -5.52 -6.66 4.65
CA PHE A 230 -4.30 -6.61 3.85
C PHE A 230 -3.06 -6.90 4.68
N SER A 231 -2.94 -6.29 5.87
CA SER A 231 -1.82 -6.53 6.79
C SER A 231 -1.77 -7.99 7.27
N GLU A 232 -2.91 -8.59 7.62
CA GLU A 232 -3.00 -10.01 8.02
C GLU A 232 -2.65 -10.95 6.86
N TRP A 233 -2.94 -10.57 5.61
CA TRP A 233 -2.52 -11.34 4.44
C TRP A 233 -1.02 -11.22 4.18
N MET A 234 -0.47 -10.00 4.20
CA MET A 234 0.96 -9.74 3.99
C MET A 234 1.85 -10.33 5.09
N SER A 235 1.33 -10.44 6.31
CA SER A 235 2.01 -11.02 7.46
C SER A 235 1.14 -12.11 8.10
N PRO A 236 1.02 -13.29 7.45
CA PRO A 236 0.12 -14.34 7.91
C PRO A 236 0.59 -14.91 9.24
N LYS A 237 -0.32 -15.25 10.16
CA LYS A 237 0.04 -15.76 11.50
C LYS A 237 0.88 -17.04 11.42
N ALA A 238 1.82 -17.20 12.36
CA ALA A 238 2.59 -18.42 12.50
C ALA A 238 1.68 -19.62 12.81
N VAL A 239 2.01 -20.78 12.23
CA VAL A 239 1.34 -22.06 12.54
C VAL A 239 2.31 -22.90 13.35
N GLY A 240 2.15 -22.88 14.68
CA GLY A 240 3.17 -23.39 15.60
C GLY A 240 4.45 -22.55 15.49
N ASP A 241 5.60 -23.21 15.31
CA ASP A 241 6.90 -22.57 15.10
C ASP A 241 7.20 -22.24 13.63
N ALA A 242 6.35 -22.68 12.69
CA ALA A 242 6.55 -22.46 11.27
C ALA A 242 5.99 -21.11 10.81
N MET A 243 6.83 -20.32 10.15
CA MET A 243 6.39 -19.14 9.40
C MET A 243 5.86 -19.60 8.03
N PRO A 244 4.62 -19.25 7.65
CA PRO A 244 4.10 -19.48 6.30
C PRO A 244 4.97 -18.76 5.28
N ALA A 245 4.90 -19.14 4.00
CA ALA A 245 5.55 -18.40 2.94
C ALA A 245 4.88 -17.03 2.74
N SER A 246 5.68 -16.03 2.34
CA SER A 246 5.18 -14.70 2.00
C SER A 246 4.20 -14.75 0.83
N PRO A 247 3.11 -13.97 0.83
CA PRO A 247 2.27 -13.86 -0.35
C PRO A 247 3.05 -13.44 -1.60
N THR A 248 4.07 -12.60 -1.42
CA THR A 248 4.97 -12.17 -2.51
C THR A 248 5.83 -13.31 -3.05
N TYR A 249 6.01 -14.41 -2.30
CA TYR A 249 6.69 -15.61 -2.79
C TYR A 249 5.95 -16.23 -3.95
N THR A 250 4.63 -16.34 -3.88
CA THR A 250 3.84 -16.90 -5.00
C THR A 250 3.99 -16.08 -6.27
N VAL A 251 4.01 -14.75 -6.14
CA VAL A 251 4.22 -13.84 -7.27
C VAL A 251 5.61 -14.02 -7.89
N ALA A 252 6.65 -14.06 -7.08
CA ALA A 252 8.03 -14.19 -7.55
C ALA A 252 8.40 -15.61 -7.99
N HIS A 253 7.76 -16.64 -7.45
CA HIS A 253 8.00 -18.04 -7.80
C HIS A 253 7.43 -18.38 -9.17
N ASP A 254 6.22 -17.90 -9.48
CA ASP A 254 5.54 -18.15 -10.75
C ASP A 254 6.35 -17.54 -11.92
N ASP A 255 6.85 -16.31 -11.74
CA ASP A 255 7.79 -15.66 -12.66
C ASP A 255 8.56 -14.54 -11.93
N PRO A 256 9.88 -14.70 -11.70
CA PRO A 256 10.69 -13.73 -10.97
C PRO A 256 11.09 -12.49 -11.80
N SER A 257 10.65 -12.40 -13.06
CA SER A 257 10.96 -11.27 -13.93
C SER A 257 10.00 -10.11 -13.70
N VAL A 258 10.57 -8.90 -13.58
CA VAL A 258 9.82 -7.65 -13.55
C VAL A 258 9.74 -7.09 -14.97
N ASN A 259 8.54 -6.73 -15.41
CA ASN A 259 8.36 -6.07 -16.70
C ASN A 259 8.73 -4.59 -16.61
N TRP A 260 10.02 -4.27 -16.61
CA TRP A 260 10.53 -2.90 -16.54
C TRP A 260 10.09 -1.98 -17.68
N SER A 261 9.60 -2.54 -18.80
CA SER A 261 9.02 -1.78 -19.92
C SER A 261 7.55 -1.42 -19.73
N ASP A 262 6.90 -1.87 -18.66
CA ASP A 262 5.52 -1.48 -18.38
C ASP A 262 5.44 0.02 -18.09
N PRO A 263 4.64 0.79 -18.84
CA PRO A 263 4.52 2.24 -18.64
C PRO A 263 3.88 2.61 -17.30
N ARG A 264 3.33 1.67 -16.53
CA ARG A 264 2.87 1.91 -15.17
C ARG A 264 4.01 1.94 -14.15
N ILE A 265 5.19 1.44 -14.52
CA ILE A 265 6.39 1.55 -13.67
C ILE A 265 7.01 2.92 -13.91
N GLN A 266 6.81 3.80 -12.92
CA GLN A 266 7.17 5.21 -12.99
C GLN A 266 8.36 5.50 -12.07
N ARG A 267 9.11 6.56 -12.36
CA ARG A 267 10.22 6.98 -11.48
C ARG A 267 9.65 7.72 -10.28
N TRP A 268 10.30 7.59 -9.13
CA TRP A 268 10.01 8.43 -7.98
C TRP A 268 10.66 9.80 -8.18
N THR A 269 9.95 10.71 -8.85
CA THR A 269 10.35 12.10 -9.07
C THR A 269 9.26 13.04 -8.58
N GLY A 270 9.63 14.21 -8.05
CA GLY A 270 8.69 15.16 -7.48
C GLY A 270 7.59 15.56 -8.48
N ALA A 271 7.95 15.90 -9.72
CA ALA A 271 6.98 16.36 -10.72
C ALA A 271 6.02 15.27 -11.21
N GLU A 272 6.50 14.07 -11.52
CA GLU A 272 5.63 12.98 -12.00
C GLU A 272 4.74 12.45 -10.86
N ARG A 273 5.27 12.38 -9.64
CA ARG A 273 4.51 12.01 -8.45
C ARG A 273 3.47 13.05 -8.08
N GLU A 274 3.79 14.34 -8.19
CA GLU A 274 2.84 15.43 -7.93
C GLU A 274 1.67 15.37 -8.92
N GLN A 275 1.93 15.17 -10.21
CA GLN A 275 0.88 14.99 -11.22
C GLN A 275 0.01 13.76 -10.92
N ASN A 276 0.63 12.62 -10.58
CA ASN A 276 -0.12 11.42 -10.22
C ASN A 276 -0.96 11.67 -8.95
N GLY A 277 -0.40 12.36 -7.95
CA GLY A 277 -1.07 12.73 -6.72
C GLY A 277 -2.25 13.67 -6.93
N GLU A 278 -2.10 14.71 -7.75
CA GLU A 278 -3.16 15.66 -8.10
C GLU A 278 -4.31 14.94 -8.82
N PHE A 279 -3.99 14.07 -9.79
CA PHE A 279 -5.00 13.24 -10.43
C PHE A 279 -5.74 12.37 -9.43
N MET A 280 -5.03 11.71 -8.49
CA MET A 280 -5.67 10.89 -7.48
C MET A 280 -6.60 11.66 -6.56
N GLU A 281 -6.16 12.82 -6.07
CA GLU A 281 -6.97 13.68 -5.19
C GLU A 281 -8.25 14.12 -5.91
N LYS A 282 -8.14 14.57 -7.17
CA LYS A 282 -9.31 14.92 -8.00
C LYS A 282 -10.23 13.74 -8.25
N ALA A 283 -9.68 12.55 -8.40
CA ALA A 283 -10.47 11.36 -8.66
C ALA A 283 -11.25 10.91 -7.41
N VAL A 284 -10.64 11.04 -6.22
CA VAL A 284 -11.32 10.85 -4.93
C VAL A 284 -12.43 11.89 -4.73
N ASP A 285 -12.21 13.15 -5.11
CA ASP A 285 -13.26 14.19 -5.07
C ASP A 285 -14.45 13.82 -5.96
N VAL A 286 -14.20 13.43 -7.21
CA VAL A 286 -15.25 12.95 -8.14
C VAL A 286 -16.01 11.78 -7.53
N ALA A 287 -15.29 10.78 -7.02
CA ALA A 287 -15.88 9.60 -6.41
C ALA A 287 -16.78 9.96 -5.22
N SER A 288 -16.30 10.88 -4.37
CA SER A 288 -17.01 11.33 -3.18
C SER A 288 -18.30 12.06 -3.54
N THR A 289 -18.27 12.95 -4.52
CA THR A 289 -19.47 13.66 -5.01
C THR A 289 -20.47 12.68 -5.62
N LEU A 290 -20.02 11.75 -6.47
CA LEU A 290 -20.89 10.72 -7.06
C LEU A 290 -21.50 9.79 -6.00
N HIS A 291 -20.74 9.45 -4.96
CA HIS A 291 -21.23 8.67 -3.84
C HIS A 291 -22.30 9.43 -3.04
N ALA A 292 -22.07 10.71 -2.72
CA ALA A 292 -23.04 11.57 -2.05
C ALA A 292 -24.34 11.72 -2.84
N MET A 293 -24.24 11.94 -4.17
CA MET A 293 -25.40 11.99 -5.07
C MET A 293 -26.28 10.74 -4.96
N ARG A 294 -25.65 9.56 -4.91
CA ARG A 294 -26.37 8.28 -4.84
C ARG A 294 -26.99 8.06 -3.48
N ALA A 295 -26.25 8.32 -2.40
CA ALA A 295 -26.80 8.22 -1.05
C ALA A 295 -28.02 9.12 -0.89
N MET A 296 -27.99 10.32 -1.48
CA MET A 296 -29.13 11.24 -1.50
C MET A 296 -30.29 10.70 -2.36
N ARG A 297 -30.02 10.12 -3.53
CA ARG A 297 -31.06 9.49 -4.36
C ARG A 297 -31.75 8.33 -3.64
N ASP A 298 -30.97 7.46 -3.00
CA ASP A 298 -31.48 6.29 -2.27
C ASP A 298 -32.30 6.71 -1.03
N MET A 299 -31.93 7.82 -0.37
CA MET A 299 -32.71 8.40 0.74
C MET A 299 -33.98 9.13 0.26
N ALA A 300 -34.00 9.61 -0.98
CA ALA A 300 -35.06 10.46 -1.52
C ALA A 300 -36.18 9.69 -2.23
N ASP A 301 -36.16 8.36 -2.22
CA ASP A 301 -37.08 7.48 -2.96
C ASP A 301 -38.56 7.78 -2.60
N GLY A 302 -39.14 8.77 -3.28
CA GLY A 302 -40.52 9.26 -3.14
C GLY A 302 -40.78 10.45 -2.21
N ALA A 303 -39.77 11.11 -1.63
CA ALA A 303 -39.99 12.19 -0.63
C ALA A 303 -39.60 13.59 -1.12
N GLU A 304 -40.54 14.55 -1.10
CA GLU A 304 -40.24 15.98 -1.14
C GLU A 304 -39.62 16.38 0.21
N GLY A 305 -38.32 16.66 0.21
CA GLY A 305 -37.57 16.99 1.42
C GLY A 305 -36.71 18.25 1.26
N THR A 306 -36.30 18.83 2.38
CA THR A 306 -35.32 19.92 2.46
C THR A 306 -33.98 19.36 2.92
N ALA A 307 -32.95 19.53 2.12
CA ALA A 307 -31.57 19.20 2.49
C ALA A 307 -30.97 20.36 3.30
N THR A 308 -30.22 20.03 4.36
CA THR A 308 -29.38 21.01 5.08
C THR A 308 -27.96 20.88 4.56
N VAL A 309 -27.46 21.93 3.91
CA VAL A 309 -26.14 21.97 3.27
C VAL A 309 -25.20 22.81 4.12
N PHE A 310 -24.06 22.23 4.48
CA PHE A 310 -23.00 22.90 5.21
C PHE A 310 -21.98 23.44 4.21
N ARG A 311 -21.78 24.77 4.18
CA ARG A 311 -20.77 25.45 3.36
C ARG A 311 -19.79 26.20 4.26
N PRO A 312 -18.59 26.53 3.76
CA PRO A 312 -17.65 27.40 4.49
C PRO A 312 -18.25 28.75 4.86
N THR A 313 -19.23 29.23 4.08
CA THR A 313 -19.94 30.49 4.28
C THR A 313 -21.15 30.39 5.22
N GLY A 314 -21.49 29.19 5.71
CA GLY A 314 -22.62 28.96 6.60
C GLY A 314 -23.45 27.73 6.24
N THR A 315 -24.52 27.51 7.00
CA THR A 315 -25.48 26.41 6.76
C THR A 315 -26.73 26.96 6.06
N SER A 316 -27.20 26.29 5.01
CA SER A 316 -28.44 26.67 4.30
C SER A 316 -29.36 25.48 4.13
N GLN A 317 -30.67 25.73 4.11
CA GLN A 317 -31.65 24.74 3.71
C GLN A 317 -32.08 24.98 2.26
N MET A 318 -32.21 23.91 1.47
CA MET A 318 -32.69 23.98 0.09
C MET A 318 -33.49 22.73 -0.27
N PRO A 319 -34.38 22.79 -1.27
CA PRO A 319 -35.06 21.61 -1.78
C PRO A 319 -34.07 20.52 -2.16
N LEU A 320 -34.42 19.27 -1.86
CA LEU A 320 -33.56 18.13 -2.11
C LEU A 320 -33.30 17.93 -3.63
N SER A 321 -34.27 18.30 -4.48
CA SER A 321 -34.10 18.34 -5.93
C SER A 321 -33.04 19.37 -6.38
N GLU A 322 -33.09 20.59 -5.83
CA GLU A 322 -32.10 21.64 -6.13
C GLU A 322 -30.70 21.23 -5.67
N TYR A 323 -30.59 20.56 -4.53
CA TYR A 323 -29.32 20.04 -4.04
C TYR A 323 -28.78 18.88 -4.90
N GLN A 324 -29.66 18.00 -5.41
CA GLN A 324 -29.28 16.95 -6.36
C GLN A 324 -28.75 17.55 -7.67
N ASP A 325 -29.38 18.60 -8.17
CA ASP A 325 -28.92 19.33 -9.36
C ASP A 325 -27.57 20.03 -9.12
N GLU A 326 -27.36 20.62 -7.93
CA GLU A 326 -26.07 21.21 -7.53
C GLU A 326 -24.96 20.16 -7.52
N LEU A 327 -25.19 19.01 -6.88
CA LEU A 327 -24.22 17.91 -6.86
C LEU A 327 -23.96 17.33 -8.26
N ALA A 328 -24.98 17.24 -9.12
CA ALA A 328 -24.80 16.81 -10.50
C ALA A 328 -23.94 17.79 -11.32
N GLY A 329 -24.15 19.09 -11.11
CA GLY A 329 -23.34 20.15 -11.70
C GLY A 329 -21.89 20.09 -11.23
N GLU A 330 -21.68 19.89 -9.92
CA GLU A 330 -20.37 19.74 -9.31
C GLU A 330 -19.64 18.49 -9.80
N ALA A 331 -20.30 17.32 -9.82
CA ALA A 331 -19.73 16.09 -10.35
C ALA A 331 -19.27 16.24 -11.79
N LYS A 332 -20.06 16.92 -12.64
CA LYS A 332 -19.70 17.19 -14.03
C LYS A 332 -18.49 18.13 -14.14
N LYS A 333 -18.39 19.14 -13.27
CA LYS A 333 -17.25 20.06 -13.21
C LYS A 333 -15.99 19.30 -12.80
N LEU A 334 -16.04 18.56 -11.69
CA LEU A 334 -14.91 17.79 -11.17
C LEU A 334 -14.45 16.72 -12.16
N THR A 335 -15.37 16.05 -12.85
CA THR A 335 -15.04 15.05 -13.88
C THR A 335 -14.25 15.70 -15.03
N ARG A 336 -14.58 16.93 -15.43
CA ARG A 336 -13.81 17.66 -16.44
C ARG A 336 -12.44 18.07 -15.93
N GLU A 337 -12.35 18.53 -14.69
CA GLU A 337 -11.06 18.84 -14.06
C GLU A 337 -10.16 17.60 -13.97
N LEU A 338 -10.72 16.46 -13.59
CA LEU A 338 -10.03 15.18 -13.52
C LEU A 338 -9.43 14.77 -14.88
N GLU A 339 -10.18 14.88 -15.97
CA GLU A 339 -9.66 14.57 -17.31
C GLU A 339 -8.52 15.53 -17.73
N ASN A 340 -8.56 16.79 -17.26
CA ASN A 340 -7.50 17.75 -17.53
C ASN A 340 -6.21 17.45 -16.75
N THR A 341 -6.33 16.95 -15.51
CA THR A 341 -5.18 16.56 -14.66
C THR A 341 -4.64 15.16 -14.98
N LYS A 342 -5.28 14.41 -15.88
CA LYS A 342 -4.84 13.07 -16.28
C LYS A 342 -3.39 13.10 -16.81
N PRO A 343 -2.45 12.34 -16.20
CA PRO A 343 -1.07 12.28 -16.65
C PRO A 343 -0.95 11.71 -18.07
N ASP A 344 0.04 12.19 -18.82
CA ASP A 344 0.21 11.79 -20.23
C ASP A 344 0.52 10.29 -20.39
N TRP A 345 1.33 9.71 -19.50
CA TRP A 345 1.61 8.28 -19.51
C TRP A 345 0.35 7.42 -19.40
N LEU A 346 -0.63 7.90 -18.60
CA LEU A 346 -1.89 7.20 -18.39
C LEU A 346 -2.79 7.32 -19.62
N ARG A 347 -2.82 8.50 -20.26
CA ARG A 347 -3.52 8.69 -21.54
C ARG A 347 -2.95 7.79 -22.64
N ASP A 348 -1.63 7.69 -22.71
CA ASP A 348 -0.93 6.86 -23.68
C ASP A 348 -1.22 5.37 -23.45
N TYR A 349 -1.12 4.93 -22.20
CA TYR A 349 -1.46 3.57 -21.80
C TYR A 349 -2.93 3.20 -22.10
N GLU A 350 -3.89 4.08 -21.78
CA GLU A 350 -5.30 3.89 -22.10
C GLU A 350 -5.54 3.80 -23.61
N ARG A 351 -4.81 4.58 -24.42
CA ARG A 351 -4.90 4.56 -25.89
C ARG A 351 -4.36 3.24 -26.44
N GLU A 352 -3.15 2.83 -26.06
CA GLU A 352 -2.55 1.56 -26.50
C GLU A 352 -3.43 0.36 -26.16
N LYS A 353 -4.01 0.34 -24.95
CA LYS A 353 -4.93 -0.71 -24.52
C LYS A 353 -6.24 -0.73 -25.32
N ARG A 354 -6.69 0.40 -25.87
CA ARG A 354 -7.88 0.48 -26.75
C ARG A 354 -7.58 0.06 -28.18
N GLU A 355 -6.35 0.24 -28.63
CA GLU A 355 -5.90 -0.14 -29.98
C GLU A 355 -5.47 -1.62 -30.07
N ALA A 356 -4.95 -2.20 -28.98
CA ALA A 356 -4.57 -3.62 -28.89
C ALA A 356 -5.68 -4.66 -29.18
N PRO A 357 -6.98 -4.43 -28.85
CA PRO A 357 -8.07 -5.30 -29.29
C PRO A 357 -8.20 -5.40 -30.81
N GLY A 358 -7.77 -4.38 -31.57
CA GLY A 358 -7.87 -4.35 -33.03
C GLY A 358 -6.85 -5.25 -33.75
N GLU A 359 -5.68 -5.50 -33.15
CA GLU A 359 -4.66 -6.35 -33.77
C GLU A 359 -4.99 -7.85 -33.70
N LEU A 360 -5.78 -8.28 -32.71
CA LEU A 360 -6.25 -9.68 -32.61
C LEU A 360 -7.34 -10.01 -33.63
N GLU A 361 -8.24 -9.07 -33.94
CA GLU A 361 -9.23 -9.25 -35.01
C GLU A 361 -8.58 -9.22 -36.40
N ASP A 362 -7.63 -8.31 -36.64
CA ASP A 362 -6.91 -8.23 -37.92
C ASP A 362 -5.94 -9.41 -38.15
N ALA A 363 -5.35 -9.97 -37.08
CA ALA A 363 -4.52 -11.17 -37.17
C ALA A 363 -5.35 -12.46 -37.40
N MET A 364 -6.61 -12.48 -36.97
CA MET A 364 -7.54 -13.58 -37.25
C MET A 364 -8.18 -13.45 -38.65
N ALA A 365 -8.47 -12.22 -39.12
CA ALA A 365 -9.02 -11.97 -40.45
C ALA A 365 -8.01 -12.21 -41.61
N LYS A 366 -6.70 -12.20 -41.33
CA LYS A 366 -5.64 -12.54 -42.32
C LYS A 366 -5.29 -14.02 -42.38
N LYS A 367 -6.00 -14.88 -41.63
CA LYS A 367 -5.81 -16.34 -41.63
C LYS A 367 -7.02 -17.13 -42.16
N GLU A 368 -8.05 -16.45 -42.64
CA GLU A 368 -9.07 -17.03 -43.53
C GLU A 368 -8.70 -16.78 -45.00
#